data_AF-A0A0H3PQL0-F1
#
_entry.id   AF-A0A0H3PQL0-F1
#
_cell.length_a   1.000
_cell.length_b   1.000
_cell.length_c   1.000
_cell.angle_alpha   90.00
_cell.angle_beta   90.00
_cell.angle_gamma   90.00
#
_symmetry.space_group_name_H-M   'P 1'
#
loop_
_entity.id
_entity.type
_entity.pdbx_description
1 polymer ?
#
loop_
_entity_poly.entity_id
_entity_poly.type
_entity_poly.pdbx_seq_one_letter_code
_entity_poly.pdbx_strand_id
1 'polypeptide(L)'
;MTSKETFTHYQPLGNSDPAHTATAPGGLSAKAPAMTPLMLDTSSRKLVAWDGTTDGAAVGILAVAADQTSTTLTFYKSGTFRYEDVLWPEAASDETKKRTAFAGTAISIVSPDPSSLKAACAAFFTGFFYVDVHNRPTAGGK
;
A
#
# COMPACT_ATOMS: atom_id res chain seq x y z
N MET A 1 -4.05 -31.55 -23.17
CA MET A 1 -4.64 -30.42 -22.43
C MET A 1 -3.55 -29.85 -21.55
N THR A 2 -2.97 -28.71 -21.92
CA THR A 2 -1.87 -28.10 -21.17
C THR A 2 -2.49 -27.28 -20.04
N SER A 3 -2.16 -27.60 -18.79
CA SER A 3 -2.57 -26.80 -17.63
C SER A 3 -1.89 -25.44 -17.74
N LYS A 4 -2.68 -24.37 -17.86
CA LYS A 4 -2.18 -22.99 -17.83
C LYS A 4 -2.26 -22.49 -16.40
N GLU A 5 -1.16 -22.60 -15.66
CA GLU A 5 -1.05 -22.01 -14.34
C GLU A 5 -0.77 -20.52 -14.47
N THR A 6 -1.58 -19.70 -13.80
CA THR A 6 -1.38 -18.26 -13.72
C THR A 6 -0.70 -17.95 -12.40
N PHE A 7 0.58 -17.57 -12.45
CA PHE A 7 1.32 -17.13 -11.29
C PHE A 7 1.17 -15.62 -11.11
N THR A 8 0.34 -15.19 -10.17
CA THR A 8 0.25 -13.79 -9.75
C THR A 8 1.23 -13.55 -8.61
N HIS A 9 2.31 -12.80 -8.87
CA HIS A 9 3.25 -12.40 -7.84
C HIS A 9 2.71 -11.17 -7.08
N TYR A 10 2.25 -11.37 -5.85
CA TYR A 10 1.83 -10.28 -4.96
C TYR A 10 3.01 -9.88 -4.07
N GLN A 11 3.63 -8.74 -4.37
CA GLN A 11 4.66 -8.13 -3.52
C GLN A 11 4.05 -6.96 -2.74
N PRO A 12 3.64 -7.17 -1.48
CA PRO A 12 3.08 -6.09 -0.66
C PRO A 12 4.12 -5.03 -0.27
N LEU A 13 5.40 -5.40 -0.37
CA LEU A 13 6.52 -4.50 -0.13
C LEU A 13 6.79 -3.68 -1.40
N GLY A 14 6.77 -2.36 -1.24
CA GLY A 14 6.96 -1.39 -2.33
C GLY A 14 8.43 -1.06 -2.62
N ASN A 15 9.38 -1.51 -1.79
CA ASN A 15 10.81 -1.25 -1.96
C ASN A 15 11.72 -2.26 -1.20
N SER A 16 13.04 -2.08 -1.28
CA SER A 16 14.11 -2.94 -0.74
C SER A 16 14.33 -2.87 0.78
N ASP A 17 13.66 -1.96 1.48
CA ASP A 17 13.91 -1.77 2.91
C ASP A 17 13.35 -2.92 3.75
N PRO A 18 14.11 -3.43 4.74
CA PRO A 18 13.67 -4.55 5.56
C PRO A 18 12.39 -4.25 6.35
N ALA A 19 11.35 -5.03 6.06
CA ALA A 19 10.13 -5.03 6.85
C ALA A 19 10.33 -5.87 8.12
N HIS A 20 10.35 -5.22 9.27
CA HIS A 20 10.43 -5.88 10.57
C HIS A 20 9.10 -5.83 11.29
N THR A 21 8.77 -6.92 11.97
CA THR A 21 7.58 -7.01 12.82
C THR A 21 7.91 -6.74 14.29
N ALA A 22 6.90 -6.32 15.03
CA ALA A 22 6.89 -6.22 16.47
C ALA A 22 5.54 -6.70 17.02
N THR A 23 5.50 -6.94 18.32
CA THR A 23 4.29 -7.35 19.03
C THR A 23 3.98 -6.34 20.13
N ALA A 24 2.71 -5.96 20.27
CA ALA A 24 2.26 -5.07 21.34
C ALA A 24 0.82 -5.41 21.77
N PRO A 25 0.38 -4.96 22.96
CA PRO A 25 -0.98 -5.17 23.44
C PRO A 25 -2.04 -4.63 22.48
N GLY A 26 -3.04 -5.45 22.16
CA GLY A 26 -4.15 -5.13 21.27
C GLY A 26 -5.38 -4.59 22.02
N GLY A 27 -6.05 -3.62 21.40
CA GLY A 27 -7.29 -3.02 21.88
C GLY A 27 -8.35 -2.87 20.78
N LEU A 28 -8.32 -3.75 19.77
CA LEU A 28 -9.26 -3.71 18.66
C LEU A 28 -10.71 -3.84 19.16
N SER A 29 -11.60 -2.99 18.64
CA SER A 29 -13.03 -3.03 18.95
C SER A 29 -13.83 -3.95 18.02
N ALA A 30 -13.23 -4.35 16.89
CA ALA A 30 -13.82 -5.22 15.89
C ALA A 30 -12.72 -6.03 15.16
N LYS A 31 -13.14 -6.97 14.32
CA LYS A 31 -12.24 -7.71 13.44
C LYS A 31 -11.53 -6.76 12.47
N ALA A 32 -10.20 -6.78 12.46
CA ALA A 32 -9.34 -6.05 11.54
C ALA A 32 -8.56 -7.03 10.65
N PRO A 33 -8.67 -6.93 9.31
CA PRO A 33 -7.85 -7.71 8.39
C PRO A 33 -6.37 -7.31 8.46
N ALA A 34 -5.48 -8.17 7.94
CA ALA A 34 -4.09 -7.78 7.73
C ALA A 34 -4.01 -6.54 6.79
N MET A 35 -2.92 -5.77 6.89
CA MET A 35 -2.69 -4.50 6.18
C MET A 35 -3.52 -3.31 6.67
N THR A 36 -4.17 -3.41 7.83
CA THR A 36 -4.84 -2.26 8.48
C THR A 36 -3.83 -1.36 9.22
N PRO A 37 -3.84 -0.03 9.00
CA PRO A 37 -3.06 0.91 9.80
C PRO A 37 -3.48 0.91 11.27
N LEU A 38 -2.51 0.97 12.18
CA LEU A 38 -2.72 0.95 13.62
C LEU A 38 -2.20 2.24 14.25
N MET A 39 -2.91 2.72 15.27
CA MET A 39 -2.51 3.83 16.13
C MET A 39 -2.43 3.38 17.59
N LEU A 40 -1.66 4.12 18.39
CA LEU A 40 -1.61 3.92 19.83
C LEU A 40 -2.75 4.69 20.51
N ASP A 41 -3.65 3.99 21.20
CA ASP A 41 -4.56 4.66 22.14
C ASP A 41 -3.77 5.06 23.39
N THR A 42 -3.72 6.38 23.66
CA THR A 42 -2.96 6.93 24.78
C THR A 42 -3.58 6.61 26.12
N SER A 43 -4.88 6.36 26.17
CA SER A 43 -5.63 6.09 27.39
C SER A 43 -5.44 4.64 27.86
N SER A 44 -5.62 3.67 26.97
CA SER A 44 -5.44 2.24 27.29
C SER A 44 -4.03 1.71 27.06
N ARG A 45 -3.16 2.48 26.40
CA ARG A 45 -1.79 2.08 26.00
C ARG A 45 -1.78 0.81 25.13
N LYS A 46 -2.82 0.65 24.31
CA LYS A 46 -3.00 -0.48 23.39
C LYS A 46 -3.02 -0.01 21.95
N LEU A 47 -2.67 -0.91 21.04
CA LEU A 47 -2.82 -0.70 19.60
C LEU A 47 -4.26 -0.90 19.17
N VAL A 48 -4.79 0.10 18.48
CA VAL A 48 -6.14 0.12 17.90
C VAL A 48 -6.05 0.44 16.42
N ALA A 49 -7.11 0.17 15.65
CA ALA A 49 -7.17 0.60 14.25
C ALA A 49 -7.09 2.13 14.17
N TRP A 50 -6.28 2.65 13.24
CA TRP A 50 -6.16 4.09 13.04
C TRP A 50 -7.50 4.68 12.56
N ASP A 51 -7.86 5.82 13.12
CA ASP A 51 -9.15 6.47 12.88
C ASP A 51 -9.20 7.26 11.57
N GLY A 52 -8.07 7.50 10.92
CA GLY A 52 -7.98 8.26 9.67
C GLY A 52 -8.05 9.79 9.82
N THR A 53 -8.09 10.30 11.06
CA THR A 53 -8.32 11.74 11.30
C THR A 53 -7.04 12.50 11.59
N THR A 54 -6.12 11.86 12.32
CA THR A 54 -4.91 12.48 12.85
C THR A 54 -3.69 12.09 12.04
N ASP A 55 -3.03 13.08 11.45
CA ASP A 55 -1.80 12.90 10.67
C ASP A 55 -0.64 12.45 11.56
N GLY A 56 0.20 11.55 11.08
CA GLY A 56 1.34 11.01 11.85
C GLY A 56 0.96 10.13 13.05
N ALA A 57 -0.32 9.84 13.27
CA ALA A 57 -0.76 9.00 14.39
C ALA A 57 -0.64 7.49 14.13
N ALA A 58 -0.45 7.08 12.86
CA ALA A 58 -0.29 5.68 12.53
C ALA A 58 1.14 5.22 12.89
N VAL A 59 1.23 4.28 13.82
CA VAL A 59 2.50 3.78 14.38
C VAL A 59 2.94 2.45 13.77
N GLY A 60 2.05 1.77 13.03
CA GLY A 60 2.28 0.43 12.52
C GLY A 60 1.22 -0.03 11.52
N ILE A 61 1.50 -1.11 10.81
CA ILE A 61 0.53 -1.80 9.93
C ILE A 61 0.32 -3.21 10.45
N LEU A 62 -0.93 -3.65 10.59
CA LEU A 62 -1.25 -4.98 11.09
C LEU A 62 -0.72 -6.07 10.14
N ALA A 63 0.11 -6.97 10.64
CA ALA A 63 0.75 -8.01 9.82
C ALA A 63 -0.14 -9.25 9.66
N VAL A 64 -0.95 -9.56 10.67
CA VAL A 64 -1.83 -10.72 10.70
C VAL A 64 -3.23 -10.25 11.11
N ALA A 65 -4.26 -10.73 10.41
CA ALA A 65 -5.63 -10.41 10.76
C ALA A 65 -5.92 -10.76 12.22
N ALA A 66 -6.59 -9.85 12.93
CA ALA A 66 -6.85 -9.95 14.35
C ALA A 66 -8.25 -9.44 14.67
N ASP A 67 -8.70 -9.68 15.89
CA ASP A 67 -10.02 -9.27 16.35
C ASP A 67 -9.98 -8.78 17.80
N GLN A 68 -11.14 -8.44 18.36
CA GLN A 68 -11.29 -7.95 19.73
C GLN A 68 -10.85 -8.95 20.82
N THR A 69 -10.67 -10.23 20.48
CA THR A 69 -10.18 -11.26 21.43
C THR A 69 -8.66 -11.32 21.46
N SER A 70 -7.99 -10.70 20.49
CA SER A 70 -6.54 -10.71 20.36
C SER A 70 -5.90 -9.75 21.36
N THR A 71 -5.32 -10.30 22.43
CA THR A 71 -4.64 -9.54 23.48
C THR A 71 -3.29 -8.98 23.03
N THR A 72 -2.68 -9.60 22.03
CA THR A 72 -1.39 -9.20 21.44
C THR A 72 -1.54 -9.13 19.93
N LEU A 73 -1.15 -8.00 19.34
CA LEU A 73 -1.13 -7.79 17.89
C LEU A 73 0.29 -7.89 17.36
N THR A 74 0.45 -8.53 16.20
CA THR A 74 1.69 -8.52 15.43
C THR A 74 1.57 -7.50 14.31
N PHE A 75 2.47 -6.53 14.27
CA PHE A 75 2.43 -5.42 13.33
C PHE A 75 3.80 -5.14 12.74
N TYR A 76 3.83 -4.59 11.53
CA TYR A 76 5.03 -4.06 10.91
C TYR A 76 5.41 -2.74 11.57
N LYS A 77 6.65 -2.63 12.03
CA LYS A 77 7.24 -1.41 12.62
C LYS A 77 8.15 -0.64 11.65
N SER A 78 8.52 -1.28 10.55
CA SER A 78 9.33 -0.72 9.47
C SER A 78 8.96 -1.38 8.17
N GLY A 79 9.35 -0.76 7.05
CA GLY A 79 9.09 -1.29 5.72
C GLY A 79 8.41 -0.26 4.83
N THR A 80 8.56 -0.43 3.52
CA THR A 80 7.85 0.33 2.51
C THR A 80 6.71 -0.50 1.99
N PHE A 81 5.48 0.00 2.13
CA PHE A 81 4.27 -0.71 1.72
C PHE A 81 3.61 -0.01 0.54
N ARG A 82 2.92 -0.78 -0.30
CA ARG A 82 2.15 -0.20 -1.40
C ARG A 82 0.88 0.46 -0.88
N TYR A 83 0.58 1.64 -1.38
CA TYR A 83 -0.61 2.41 -1.02
C TYR A 83 -1.91 1.61 -1.28
N GLU A 84 -1.95 0.82 -2.36
CA GLU A 84 -3.11 0.04 -2.80
C GLU A 84 -3.40 -1.19 -1.92
N ASP A 85 -2.38 -1.72 -1.24
CA ASP A 85 -2.50 -2.91 -0.41
C ASP A 85 -2.88 -2.57 1.05
N VAL A 86 -2.66 -1.32 1.46
CA VAL A 86 -3.02 -0.82 2.79
C VAL A 86 -4.51 -0.52 2.86
N LEU A 87 -5.17 -1.09 3.86
CA LEU A 87 -6.62 -0.93 4.06
C LEU A 87 -6.91 0.34 4.86
N TRP A 88 -6.98 1.45 4.14
CA TRP A 88 -7.21 2.78 4.70
C TRP A 88 -8.63 2.93 5.28
N PRO A 89 -8.80 3.58 6.44
CA PRO A 89 -10.12 3.90 6.98
C PRO A 89 -10.85 4.89 6.07
N GLU A 90 -12.17 4.74 5.93
CA GLU A 90 -13.00 5.62 5.09
C GLU A 90 -12.92 7.09 5.51
N ALA A 91 -12.72 7.35 6.81
CA ALA A 91 -12.59 8.69 7.37
C ALA A 91 -11.33 9.44 6.86
N ALA A 92 -10.31 8.72 6.38
CA ALA A 92 -9.19 9.32 5.68
C ALA A 92 -9.60 9.64 4.24
N SER A 93 -10.42 10.68 4.03
CA SER A 93 -10.89 11.07 2.69
C SER A 93 -9.79 11.75 1.85
N ASP A 94 -8.79 12.32 2.50
CA ASP A 94 -7.69 13.05 1.86
C ASP A 94 -6.49 12.13 1.63
N GLU A 95 -6.04 12.07 0.38
CA GLU A 95 -4.89 11.27 -0.04
C GLU A 95 -3.59 11.75 0.62
N THR A 96 -3.44 13.05 0.83
CA THR A 96 -2.29 13.61 1.52
C THR A 96 -2.21 13.11 2.95
N LYS A 97 -3.34 12.99 3.65
CA LYS A 97 -3.37 12.44 5.02
C LYS A 97 -2.96 10.99 5.09
N LYS A 98 -3.37 10.17 4.11
CA LYS A 98 -2.93 8.77 4.03
C LYS A 98 -1.43 8.67 3.81
N ARG A 99 -0.86 9.55 2.97
CA ARG A 99 0.57 9.61 2.69
C ARG A 99 1.40 10.06 3.90
N THR A 100 0.86 10.96 4.73
CA THR A 100 1.52 11.47 5.94
C THR A 100 1.14 10.71 7.20
N ALA A 101 0.25 9.70 7.13
CA ALA A 101 -0.24 8.94 8.27
C ALA A 101 0.89 8.34 9.12
N PHE A 102 1.97 7.90 8.47
CA PHE A 102 3.13 7.25 9.09
C PHE A 102 4.33 8.20 9.31
N ALA A 103 4.15 9.50 9.09
CA ALA A 103 5.23 10.47 9.25
C ALA A 103 5.80 10.43 10.68
N GLY A 104 7.12 10.27 10.79
CA GLY A 104 7.82 10.11 12.07
C GLY A 104 8.07 8.65 12.49
N THR A 105 7.58 7.68 11.72
CA THR A 105 7.91 6.26 11.90
C THR A 105 8.94 5.77 10.86
N ALA A 106 9.40 4.53 11.01
CA ALA A 106 10.26 3.86 10.02
C ALA A 106 9.45 3.18 8.88
N ILE A 107 8.16 3.50 8.77
CA ILE A 107 7.26 2.97 7.74
C ILE A 107 7.09 4.04 6.67
N SER A 108 7.18 3.62 5.41
CA SER A 108 6.89 4.51 4.29
C SER A 108 5.84 3.89 3.36
N ILE A 109 5.11 4.74 2.66
CA ILE A 109 4.06 4.32 1.73
C ILE A 109 4.46 4.75 0.32
N VAL A 110 4.60 3.77 -0.57
CA VAL A 110 4.79 4.01 -1.99
C VAL A 110 3.44 3.91 -2.68
N SER A 111 3.01 5.03 -3.23
CA SER A 111 1.97 5.05 -4.26
C SER A 111 2.67 5.20 -5.61
N PRO A 112 2.14 4.62 -6.71
CA PRO A 112 2.43 5.19 -8.01
C PRO A 112 1.99 6.67 -7.94
N ASP A 113 2.95 7.56 -8.17
CA ASP A 113 2.70 8.99 -8.24
C ASP A 113 1.61 9.25 -9.32
N PRO A 114 0.58 10.08 -9.11
CA PRO A 114 -0.34 10.41 -10.19
C PRO A 114 0.38 11.06 -11.40
N SER A 115 1.58 11.60 -11.20
CA SER A 115 2.47 12.01 -12.29
C SER A 115 3.10 10.82 -13.05
N SER A 116 3.33 9.68 -12.39
CA SER A 116 3.83 8.45 -13.03
C SER A 116 2.74 7.72 -13.80
N LEU A 117 1.47 7.83 -13.39
CA LEU A 117 0.34 7.31 -14.17
C LEU A 117 0.07 8.16 -15.43
N LYS A 118 0.24 9.49 -15.35
CA LYS A 118 0.26 10.36 -16.53
C LYS A 118 1.44 10.03 -17.45
N ALA A 119 2.63 9.78 -16.91
CA ALA A 119 3.79 9.37 -17.69
C ALA A 119 3.63 7.98 -18.31
N ALA A 120 3.03 7.02 -17.60
CA ALA A 120 2.77 5.66 -18.10
C ALA A 120 1.66 5.63 -19.15
N CYS A 121 0.57 6.39 -18.97
CA CYS A 121 -0.49 6.53 -19.96
C CYS A 121 -0.03 7.34 -21.18
N ALA A 122 0.78 8.39 -20.97
CA ALA A 122 1.41 9.13 -22.06
C ALA A 122 2.43 8.28 -22.81
N ALA A 123 3.21 7.42 -22.14
CA ALA A 123 4.14 6.47 -22.77
C ALA A 123 3.40 5.35 -23.51
N PHE A 124 2.22 4.93 -23.03
CA PHE A 124 1.37 3.98 -23.77
C PHE A 124 0.78 4.63 -25.02
N PHE A 125 0.32 5.89 -24.96
CA PHE A 125 -0.21 6.61 -26.13
C PHE A 125 0.89 7.05 -27.11
N THR A 126 2.02 7.59 -26.62
CA THR A 126 3.15 7.98 -27.49
C THR A 126 3.93 6.78 -28.01
N GLY A 127 4.03 5.68 -27.26
CA GLY A 127 4.64 4.44 -27.72
C GLY A 127 3.80 3.74 -28.79
N PHE A 128 2.47 3.73 -28.67
CA PHE A 128 1.59 3.13 -29.69
C PHE A 128 1.61 3.95 -30.99
N PHE A 129 1.63 5.29 -30.91
CA PHE A 129 1.76 6.15 -32.11
C PHE A 129 3.18 6.15 -32.69
N TYR A 130 4.24 6.07 -31.87
CA TYR A 130 5.62 6.05 -32.37
C TYR A 130 5.99 4.73 -33.08
N VAL A 131 5.47 3.60 -32.59
CA VAL A 131 5.65 2.30 -33.27
C VAL A 131 4.82 2.20 -34.56
N ASP A 132 3.60 2.78 -34.61
CA ASP A 132 2.77 2.78 -35.82
C ASP A 132 3.34 3.67 -36.95
N VAL A 133 3.96 4.80 -36.61
CA VAL A 133 4.57 5.70 -37.61
C VAL A 133 5.87 5.15 -38.21
N HIS A 134 6.68 4.41 -37.45
CA HIS A 134 7.97 3.90 -37.93
C HIS A 134 7.95 2.50 -38.53
N ASN A 135 6.83 1.75 -38.45
CA ASN A 135 6.75 0.39 -38.98
C ASN A 135 5.85 0.24 -40.22
N ARG A 136 5.50 1.32 -40.93
CA ARG A 136 4.92 1.19 -42.27
C ARG A 136 5.98 0.68 -43.24
N PRO A 137 5.84 -0.51 -43.84
CA PRO A 137 6.68 -0.88 -44.97
C PRO A 137 6.43 0.13 -46.09
N THR A 138 7.50 0.73 -46.58
CA THR A 138 7.50 1.54 -47.80
C THR A 138 7.02 0.66 -48.95
N ALA A 139 5.73 0.76 -49.29
CA ALA A 139 5.19 0.20 -50.51
C ALA A 139 5.90 0.89 -51.68
N GLY A 140 6.82 0.16 -52.31
CA GLY A 140 7.55 0.58 -53.48
C GLY A 140 6.60 0.97 -54.61
N GLY A 141 6.77 2.19 -55.09
CA GLY A 141 6.15 2.63 -56.35
C GLY A 141 6.86 1.99 -57.54
N LYS A 142 6.07 1.42 -58.44
CA LYS A 142 6.28 1.48 -59.89
C LYS A 142 4.94 1.79 -60.53
#